data_AF-A0A520M8J7-F1
#
_entry.id   AF-A0A520M8J7-F1
#
_cell.length_a   1.000
_cell.length_b   1.000
_cell.length_c   1.000
_cell.angle_alpha   90.00
_cell.angle_beta   90.00
_cell.angle_gamma   90.00
#
_symmetry.space_group_name_H-M   'P 1'
#
loop_
_entity.id
_entity.type
_entity.pdbx_description
1 polymer ?
#
loop_
_entity_poly.entity_id
_entity_poly.type
_entity_poly.pdbx_seq_one_letter_code
_entity_poly.pdbx_strand_id
1 'polypeptide(L)'
;MFVWSKVSPVSNQSILEERFMSLSQTNAVITEMPEKKSFRIEVYCNDKNDAQRLLNEFGGRLSKLKIKDWAKLNAYSQRPPIKIRDRLIITDNDKKSEIEKISKYFEGRDVISIPAALAFGTGDHETTSTCLRLLVDLAKEHKKNNKEWSLCDIGTGTGILAIAAKILGSTIVECFDFDSTAIDIAKRNMLRNNTTDILIYEADLFEWEPKKKNCWDIITANIFANVLNSNLSKIFSALAPGGSLILSGILKEHENSVIATAQQTSLTNPIIHRKGKWVSMHYRKD
;
A
#
# COMPACT_ATOMS: atom_id res chain seq x y z
N MET A 1 -15.62 17.94 -9.26
CA MET A 1 -15.31 16.52 -9.44
C MET A 1 -16.45 15.84 -10.20
N PHE A 2 -16.11 15.10 -11.23
CA PHE A 2 -17.01 14.29 -12.04
C PHE A 2 -16.63 12.83 -11.89
N VAL A 3 -17.61 11.94 -11.93
CA VAL A 3 -17.36 10.50 -11.91
C VAL A 3 -17.86 9.92 -13.21
N TRP A 4 -16.92 9.31 -13.92
CA TRP A 4 -17.24 8.38 -14.98
C TRP A 4 -17.36 6.99 -14.37
N SER A 5 -18.37 6.21 -14.78
CA SER A 5 -18.56 4.84 -14.30
C SER A 5 -19.02 3.89 -15.40
N LYS A 6 -18.57 2.64 -15.32
CA LYS A 6 -19.00 1.57 -16.23
C LYS A 6 -19.10 0.24 -15.49
N VAL A 7 -20.21 -0.46 -15.69
CA VAL A 7 -20.37 -1.86 -15.24
C VAL A 7 -20.06 -2.77 -16.42
N SER A 8 -19.18 -3.75 -16.19
CA SER A 8 -18.79 -4.73 -17.22
C SER A 8 -18.77 -6.15 -16.65
N PRO A 9 -19.00 -7.19 -17.46
CA PRO A 9 -18.84 -8.58 -17.03
C PRO A 9 -17.40 -8.88 -16.61
N VAL A 10 -17.20 -9.75 -15.62
CA VAL A 10 -15.86 -10.13 -15.11
C VAL A 10 -14.96 -10.72 -16.21
N SER A 11 -15.54 -11.35 -17.25
CA SER A 11 -14.79 -11.85 -18.41
C SER A 11 -14.03 -10.76 -19.17
N ASN A 12 -14.47 -9.50 -19.07
CA ASN A 12 -13.87 -8.36 -19.75
C ASN A 12 -12.95 -7.56 -18.85
N GLN A 13 -12.68 -8.04 -17.62
CA GLN A 13 -11.93 -7.32 -16.61
C GLN A 13 -10.50 -7.05 -17.07
N SER A 14 -9.78 -8.08 -17.51
CA SER A 14 -8.39 -7.95 -17.95
C SER A 14 -8.22 -7.00 -19.13
N ILE A 15 -9.13 -7.07 -20.11
CA ILE A 15 -9.11 -6.22 -21.33
C ILE A 15 -9.39 -4.76 -20.98
N LEU A 16 -10.32 -4.52 -20.05
CA LEU A 16 -10.63 -3.16 -19.62
C LEU A 16 -9.52 -2.62 -18.71
N GLU A 17 -9.00 -3.40 -17.78
CA GLU A 17 -7.87 -3.02 -16.93
C GLU A 17 -6.63 -2.65 -17.76
N GLU A 18 -6.30 -3.41 -18.81
CA GLU A 18 -5.18 -3.10 -19.72
C GLU A 18 -5.38 -1.77 -20.48
N ARG A 19 -6.59 -1.53 -21.02
CA ARG A 19 -6.92 -0.27 -21.72
C ARG A 19 -7.07 0.92 -20.79
N PHE A 20 -7.43 0.69 -19.52
CA PHE A 20 -7.49 1.74 -18.50
C PHE A 20 -6.10 2.09 -17.96
N MET A 21 -5.20 1.11 -17.82
CA MET A 21 -3.82 1.35 -17.39
C MET A 21 -2.98 2.12 -18.42
N SER A 22 -3.34 2.08 -19.71
CA SER A 22 -2.72 2.98 -20.71
C SER A 22 -3.15 4.44 -20.58
N LEU A 23 -4.22 4.72 -19.84
CA LEU A 23 -4.66 6.07 -19.51
C LEU A 23 -4.10 6.38 -18.14
N SER A 24 -3.25 7.39 -18.06
CA SER A 24 -2.47 7.82 -16.88
C SER A 24 -3.31 8.39 -15.72
N GLN A 25 -4.46 7.79 -15.39
CA GLN A 25 -5.35 8.22 -14.33
C GLN A 25 -5.34 7.23 -13.16
N THR A 26 -4.62 7.59 -12.11
CA THR A 26 -4.46 6.86 -10.84
C THR A 26 -5.70 6.87 -9.94
N ASN A 27 -6.79 7.53 -10.37
CA ASN A 27 -8.02 7.71 -9.58
C ASN A 27 -9.17 6.76 -10.00
N ALA A 28 -8.84 5.53 -10.40
CA ALA A 28 -9.82 4.52 -10.76
C ALA A 28 -10.08 3.57 -9.57
N VAL A 29 -11.35 3.35 -9.24
CA VAL A 29 -11.80 2.37 -8.25
C VAL A 29 -12.53 1.25 -8.98
N ILE A 30 -12.13 0.01 -8.75
CA ILE A 30 -12.79 -1.19 -9.28
C ILE A 30 -13.54 -1.86 -8.14
N THR A 31 -14.86 -1.98 -8.28
CA THR A 31 -15.74 -2.67 -7.33
C THR A 31 -16.28 -3.94 -7.96
N GLU A 32 -15.88 -5.09 -7.46
CA GLU A 32 -16.46 -6.37 -7.86
C GLU A 32 -17.92 -6.47 -7.36
N MET A 33 -18.78 -7.04 -8.19
CA MET A 33 -20.18 -7.31 -7.87
C MET A 33 -20.41 -8.83 -7.99
N PRO A 34 -20.05 -9.63 -6.97
CA PRO A 34 -19.98 -11.09 -7.05
C PRO A 34 -21.31 -11.73 -7.44
N GLU A 35 -22.41 -11.22 -6.89
CA GLU A 35 -23.77 -11.70 -7.17
C GLU A 35 -24.15 -11.57 -8.65
N LYS A 36 -23.58 -10.58 -9.36
CA LYS A 36 -23.90 -10.27 -10.75
C LYS A 36 -22.84 -10.74 -11.75
N LYS A 37 -21.77 -11.40 -11.28
CA LYS A 37 -20.59 -11.77 -12.10
C LYS A 37 -20.11 -10.60 -12.97
N SER A 38 -20.13 -9.41 -12.39
CA SER A 38 -19.73 -8.17 -13.04
C SER A 38 -18.84 -7.36 -12.11
N PHE A 39 -18.17 -6.36 -12.64
CA PHE A 39 -17.45 -5.36 -11.86
C PHE A 39 -17.85 -3.96 -12.34
N ARG A 40 -17.68 -2.98 -11.47
CA ARG A 40 -17.86 -1.56 -11.77
C ARG A 40 -16.52 -0.86 -11.70
N ILE A 41 -16.19 -0.09 -12.73
CA ILE A 41 -15.09 0.87 -12.70
C ILE A 41 -15.70 2.24 -12.45
N GLU A 42 -15.10 3.00 -11.54
CA GLU A 42 -15.42 4.40 -11.27
C GLU A 42 -14.13 5.20 -11.35
N VAL A 43 -14.09 6.22 -12.22
CA VAL A 43 -12.93 7.11 -12.38
C VAL A 43 -13.32 8.50 -11.92
N TYR A 44 -12.56 9.03 -10.97
CA TYR A 44 -12.79 10.35 -10.38
C TYR A 44 -11.95 11.40 -11.10
N CYS A 45 -12.63 12.24 -11.88
CA CYS A 45 -12.01 13.29 -12.67
C CYS A 45 -12.19 14.66 -12.00
N ASN A 46 -11.11 15.43 -11.95
CA ASN A 46 -11.14 16.80 -11.44
C ASN A 46 -11.89 17.73 -12.41
N ASP A 47 -11.70 17.53 -13.71
CA ASP A 47 -12.38 18.25 -14.79
C ASP A 47 -13.46 17.38 -15.48
N LYS A 48 -14.49 18.04 -16.01
CA LYS A 48 -15.55 17.42 -16.81
C LYS A 48 -15.01 16.87 -18.12
N ASN A 49 -14.01 17.52 -18.73
CA ASN A 49 -13.49 17.13 -20.03
C ASN A 49 -12.82 15.76 -19.97
N ASP A 50 -12.09 15.45 -18.90
CA ASP A 50 -11.49 14.12 -18.72
C ASP A 50 -12.55 13.03 -18.58
N ALA A 51 -13.60 13.28 -17.80
CA ALA A 51 -14.69 12.34 -17.65
C ALA A 51 -15.49 12.16 -18.96
N GLN A 52 -15.55 13.20 -19.80
CA GLN A 52 -16.19 13.15 -21.12
C GLN A 52 -15.35 12.37 -22.13
N ARG A 53 -14.01 12.46 -22.08
CA ARG A 53 -13.11 11.62 -22.89
C ARG A 53 -13.36 10.14 -22.59
N LEU A 54 -13.40 9.77 -21.31
CA LEU A 54 -13.70 8.41 -20.88
C LEU A 54 -15.09 7.93 -21.33
N LEU A 55 -16.09 8.81 -21.28
CA LEU A 55 -17.43 8.49 -21.78
C LEU A 55 -17.43 8.21 -23.29
N ASN A 56 -16.71 9.02 -24.06
CA ASN A 56 -16.63 8.86 -25.51
C ASN A 56 -15.84 7.61 -25.91
N GLU A 57 -14.79 7.28 -25.17
CA GLU A 57 -13.88 6.16 -25.48
C GLU A 57 -14.41 4.81 -24.98
N PHE A 58 -15.01 4.76 -23.80
CA PHE A 58 -15.43 3.50 -23.15
C PHE A 58 -16.94 3.36 -22.99
N GLY A 59 -17.75 4.36 -23.34
CA GLY A 59 -19.17 4.38 -23.00
C GLY A 59 -19.38 4.52 -21.48
N GLY A 60 -20.53 4.08 -20.96
CA GLY A 60 -20.82 4.13 -19.52
C GLY A 60 -21.67 5.34 -19.12
N ARG A 61 -21.43 5.90 -17.92
CA ARG A 61 -22.24 6.98 -17.34
C ARG A 61 -21.36 8.05 -16.73
N LEU A 62 -21.70 9.30 -17.05
CA LEU A 62 -21.15 10.49 -16.39
C LEU A 62 -22.10 10.96 -15.29
N SER A 63 -21.57 11.17 -14.10
CA SER A 63 -22.30 11.79 -13.00
C SER A 63 -21.51 12.98 -12.44
N LYS A 64 -22.21 14.10 -12.21
CA LYS A 64 -21.62 15.21 -11.45
C LYS A 64 -21.74 14.82 -9.98
N LEU A 65 -20.60 14.75 -9.29
CA LEU A 65 -20.60 14.51 -7.86
C LEU A 65 -21.37 15.67 -7.20
N LYS A 66 -22.57 15.40 -6.68
CA LYS A 66 -23.17 16.33 -5.73
C LYS A 66 -22.29 16.24 -4.50
N ILE A 67 -21.66 17.35 -4.11
CA ILE A 67 -21.01 17.49 -2.79
C ILE A 67 -22.14 17.48 -1.76
N LYS A 68 -22.70 16.30 -1.52
CA LYS A 68 -23.62 15.98 -0.44
C LYS A 68 -23.05 14.72 0.19
N ASP A 69 -22.34 14.96 1.30
CA ASP A 69 -21.92 13.97 2.27
C ASP A 69 -21.21 12.72 1.73
N TRP A 70 -20.03 12.90 1.15
CA TRP A 70 -19.04 11.81 1.09
C TRP A 70 -18.70 11.28 2.50
N ALA A 71 -18.79 12.14 3.52
CA ALA A 71 -18.72 11.77 4.92
C ALA A 71 -19.85 10.81 5.39
N LYS A 72 -21.01 10.75 4.71
CA LYS A 72 -22.09 9.79 5.06
C LYS A 72 -22.03 8.49 4.27
N LEU A 73 -21.39 8.44 3.11
CA LEU A 73 -21.05 7.16 2.45
C LEU A 73 -19.84 6.48 3.12
N ASN A 74 -18.99 7.27 3.79
CA ASN A 74 -18.05 6.81 4.82
C ASN A 74 -18.70 6.77 6.22
N ALA A 75 -20.01 6.54 6.34
CA ALA A 75 -20.63 6.26 7.63
C ALA A 75 -19.81 5.16 8.29
N TYR A 76 -19.12 5.52 9.40
CA TYR A 76 -18.32 4.69 10.27
C TYR A 76 -18.28 3.26 9.79
N SER A 77 -17.28 2.95 8.97
CA SER A 77 -17.07 1.61 8.50
C SER A 77 -17.11 0.69 9.73
N GLN A 78 -18.18 -0.08 9.88
CA GLN A 78 -18.31 -1.08 10.94
C GLN A 78 -17.39 -2.29 10.65
N ARG A 79 -16.30 -2.08 9.91
CA ARG A 79 -15.38 -3.15 9.57
C ARG A 79 -14.71 -3.60 10.87
N PRO A 80 -14.69 -4.92 11.12
CA PRO A 80 -14.00 -5.43 12.29
C PRO A 80 -12.51 -5.07 12.19
N PRO A 81 -11.86 -4.71 13.31
CA PRO A 81 -10.42 -4.45 13.30
C PRO A 81 -9.64 -5.66 12.76
N ILE A 82 -8.63 -5.37 11.93
CA ILE A 82 -7.82 -6.40 11.29
C ILE A 82 -6.72 -6.82 12.25
N LYS A 83 -6.65 -8.11 12.56
CA LYS A 83 -5.61 -8.68 13.41
C LYS A 83 -4.38 -9.03 12.58
N ILE A 84 -3.25 -8.45 12.91
CA ILE A 84 -1.95 -8.78 12.32
C ILE A 84 -1.09 -9.47 13.38
N ARG A 85 -0.86 -10.77 13.15
CA ARG A 85 -0.16 -11.66 14.08
C ARG A 85 -0.75 -11.52 15.49
N ASP A 86 0.10 -11.56 16.50
CA ASP A 86 -0.17 -11.36 17.92
C ASP A 86 0.15 -9.93 18.40
N ARG A 87 0.51 -9.02 17.49
CA ARG A 87 1.18 -7.76 17.87
C ARG A 87 0.42 -6.49 17.48
N LEU A 88 -0.22 -6.46 16.31
CA LEU A 88 -0.86 -5.25 15.78
C LEU A 88 -2.35 -5.48 15.52
N ILE A 89 -3.13 -4.41 15.68
CA ILE A 89 -4.53 -4.29 15.31
C ILE A 89 -4.66 -3.08 14.39
N ILE A 90 -5.20 -3.26 13.18
CA ILE A 90 -5.47 -2.16 12.26
C ILE A 90 -6.94 -1.81 12.33
N THR A 91 -7.26 -0.52 12.45
CA THR A 91 -8.64 -0.02 12.44
C THR A 91 -8.75 1.23 11.60
N ASP A 92 -9.93 1.43 11.02
CA ASP A 92 -10.31 2.66 10.32
C ASP A 92 -11.04 3.67 11.23
N ASN A 93 -11.23 3.34 12.51
CA ASN A 93 -11.79 4.27 13.49
C ASN A 93 -10.82 5.43 13.74
N ASP A 94 -11.32 6.66 13.63
CA ASP A 94 -10.57 7.90 13.89
C ASP A 94 -10.88 8.52 15.26
N LYS A 95 -11.97 8.09 15.90
CA LYS A 95 -12.37 8.55 17.23
C LYS A 95 -11.50 7.94 18.31
N LYS A 96 -10.87 8.81 19.11
CA LYS A 96 -10.06 8.42 20.27
C LYS A 96 -10.80 7.45 21.21
N SER A 97 -12.09 7.70 21.50
CA SER A 97 -12.89 6.84 22.38
C SER A 97 -13.07 5.41 21.83
N GLU A 98 -13.16 5.24 20.51
CA GLU A 98 -13.28 3.92 19.89
C GLU A 98 -11.92 3.22 19.82
N ILE A 99 -10.85 3.95 19.50
CA ILE A 99 -9.48 3.43 19.53
C ILE A 99 -9.12 2.93 20.94
N GLU A 100 -9.49 3.67 21.99
CA GLU A 100 -9.30 3.26 23.39
C GLU A 100 -10.09 1.99 23.74
N LYS A 101 -11.32 1.84 23.25
CA LYS A 101 -12.10 0.60 23.42
C LYS A 101 -11.45 -0.59 22.72
N ILE A 102 -10.99 -0.41 21.48
CA ILE A 102 -10.29 -1.45 20.71
C ILE A 102 -8.99 -1.84 21.42
N SER A 103 -8.24 -0.85 21.92
CA SER A 103 -6.99 -1.09 22.67
C SER A 103 -7.24 -1.88 23.96
N LYS A 104 -8.30 -1.55 24.72
CA LYS A 104 -8.71 -2.32 25.90
C LYS A 104 -9.16 -3.74 25.56
N TYR A 105 -9.89 -3.91 24.45
CA TYR A 105 -10.39 -5.22 24.02
C TYR A 105 -9.26 -6.13 23.51
N PHE A 106 -8.24 -5.55 22.88
CA PHE A 106 -7.06 -6.26 22.37
C PHE A 106 -5.81 -5.95 23.20
N GLU A 107 -5.91 -6.14 24.51
CA GLU A 107 -4.79 -5.90 25.43
C GLU A 107 -3.51 -6.62 24.98
N GLY A 108 -2.36 -5.95 25.13
CA GLY A 108 -1.05 -6.44 24.70
C GLY A 108 -0.73 -6.24 23.20
N ARG A 109 -1.65 -5.63 22.43
CA ARG A 109 -1.44 -5.30 21.02
C ARG A 109 -1.47 -3.80 20.79
N ASP A 110 -0.65 -3.33 19.85
CA ASP A 110 -0.73 -1.93 19.43
C ASP A 110 -1.83 -1.75 18.40
N VAL A 111 -2.59 -0.67 18.55
CA VAL A 111 -3.65 -0.30 17.62
C VAL A 111 -3.13 0.78 16.68
N ILE A 112 -3.20 0.50 15.38
CA ILE A 112 -2.88 1.46 14.32
C ILE A 112 -4.20 1.93 13.70
N SER A 113 -4.45 3.23 13.78
CA SER A 113 -5.61 3.88 13.19
C SER A 113 -5.26 4.46 11.82
N ILE A 114 -5.82 3.87 10.76
CA ILE A 114 -5.75 4.30 9.37
C ILE A 114 -7.19 4.38 8.83
N PRO A 115 -7.89 5.50 9.06
CA PRO A 115 -9.22 5.73 8.50
C PRO A 115 -9.20 5.60 6.99
N ALA A 116 -10.31 5.11 6.44
CA ALA A 116 -10.50 5.02 5.01
C ALA A 116 -10.38 6.43 4.38
N ALA A 117 -9.21 6.74 3.85
CA ALA A 117 -8.95 7.90 3.02
C ALA A 117 -8.93 7.47 1.55
N LEU A 118 -9.00 8.44 0.64
CA LEU A 118 -8.94 8.23 -0.81
C LEU A 118 -7.58 7.66 -1.31
N ALA A 119 -6.64 7.33 -0.42
CA ALA A 119 -5.33 6.76 -0.75
C ALA A 119 -5.28 5.24 -0.50
N PHE A 120 -4.56 4.55 -1.37
CA PHE A 120 -4.28 3.11 -1.28
C PHE A 120 -3.53 2.75 0.01
N GLY A 121 -3.86 1.62 0.65
CA GLY A 121 -3.15 1.12 1.84
C GLY A 121 -3.92 1.14 3.16
N THR A 122 -5.21 0.80 3.18
CA THR A 122 -6.05 0.74 4.41
C THR A 122 -5.83 -0.52 5.27
N GLY A 123 -4.90 -1.41 4.90
CA GLY A 123 -4.63 -2.66 5.62
C GLY A 123 -5.53 -3.85 5.23
N ASP A 124 -6.66 -3.60 4.57
CA ASP A 124 -7.64 -4.62 4.14
C ASP A 124 -7.17 -5.39 2.90
N HIS A 125 -6.38 -4.73 2.05
CA HIS A 125 -5.85 -5.31 0.84
C HIS A 125 -4.87 -6.46 1.16
N GLU A 126 -4.97 -7.55 0.41
CA GLU A 126 -4.20 -8.79 0.64
C GLU A 126 -2.70 -8.52 0.77
N THR A 127 -2.22 -7.57 -0.03
CA THR A 127 -0.82 -7.14 -0.09
C THR A 127 -0.37 -6.46 1.19
N THR A 128 -1.09 -5.44 1.69
CA THR A 128 -0.73 -4.71 2.92
C THR A 128 -0.75 -5.64 4.14
N SER A 129 -1.75 -6.51 4.26
CA SER A 129 -1.83 -7.46 5.38
C SER A 129 -0.66 -8.45 5.40
N THR A 130 -0.10 -8.80 4.24
CA THR A 130 1.05 -9.69 4.11
C THR A 130 2.34 -8.97 4.53
N CYS A 131 2.57 -7.75 4.03
CA CYS A 131 3.71 -6.92 4.46
C CYS A 131 3.71 -6.68 5.97
N LEU A 132 2.56 -6.35 6.56
CA LEU A 132 2.45 -6.13 8.01
C LEU A 132 2.79 -7.39 8.83
N ARG A 133 2.39 -8.58 8.35
CA ARG A 133 2.75 -9.85 9.01
C ARG A 133 4.25 -10.10 8.96
N LEU A 134 4.87 -9.88 7.81
CA LEU A 134 6.32 -10.00 7.64
C LEU A 134 7.08 -9.01 8.52
N LEU A 135 6.63 -7.75 8.61
CA LEU A 135 7.24 -6.75 9.49
C LEU A 135 7.16 -7.16 10.97
N VAL A 136 6.04 -7.72 11.43
CA VAL A 136 5.95 -8.24 12.81
C VAL A 136 6.96 -9.37 13.05
N ASP A 137 7.09 -10.28 12.09
CA ASP A 137 7.99 -11.43 12.21
C ASP A 137 9.47 -10.98 12.21
N LEU A 138 9.84 -10.03 11.35
CA LEU A 138 11.19 -9.44 11.30
C LEU A 138 11.50 -8.61 12.55
N ALA A 139 10.57 -7.80 13.04
CA ALA A 139 10.76 -7.03 14.26
C ALA A 139 11.01 -7.94 15.47
N LYS A 140 10.35 -9.11 15.53
CA LYS A 140 10.63 -10.13 16.56
C LYS A 140 12.03 -10.70 16.44
N GLU A 141 12.52 -10.97 15.23
CA GLU A 141 13.89 -11.44 14.99
C GLU A 141 14.92 -10.40 15.46
N HIS A 142 14.76 -9.14 15.07
CA HIS A 142 15.64 -8.05 15.50
C HIS A 142 15.64 -7.86 17.02
N LYS A 143 14.46 -7.89 17.65
CA LYS A 143 14.32 -7.82 19.10
C LYS A 143 15.01 -9.00 19.80
N LYS A 144 14.86 -10.22 19.31
CA LYS A 144 15.50 -11.42 19.87
C LYS A 144 17.03 -11.31 19.85
N ASN A 145 17.57 -10.67 18.82
CA ASN A 145 19.01 -10.47 18.66
C ASN A 145 19.52 -9.17 19.32
N ASN A 146 18.67 -8.45 20.07
CA ASN A 146 18.96 -7.15 20.66
C ASN A 146 19.59 -6.14 19.66
N LYS A 147 19.11 -6.18 18.41
CA LYS A 147 19.63 -5.39 17.30
C LYS A 147 18.67 -4.27 16.96
N GLU A 148 19.14 -3.03 17.02
CA GLU A 148 18.44 -1.87 16.44
C GLU A 148 18.28 -2.06 14.94
N TRP A 149 17.22 -1.52 14.36
CA TRP A 149 16.93 -1.70 12.95
C TRP A 149 16.26 -0.50 12.33
N SER A 150 16.61 -0.24 11.08
CA SER A 150 16.08 0.82 10.26
C SER A 150 15.12 0.30 9.18
N LEU A 151 14.17 1.14 8.76
CA LEU A 151 13.24 0.83 7.68
C LEU A 151 13.12 1.95 6.66
N CYS A 152 13.14 1.59 5.37
CA CYS A 152 12.72 2.44 4.26
C CYS A 152 11.43 1.89 3.62
N ASP A 153 10.38 2.71 3.58
CA ASP A 153 9.10 2.38 2.93
C ASP A 153 8.93 3.15 1.62
N ILE A 154 9.00 2.42 0.50
CA ILE A 154 8.95 2.95 -0.87
C ILE A 154 7.51 2.85 -1.41
N GLY A 155 6.93 4.00 -1.79
CA GLY A 155 5.53 4.09 -2.18
C GLY A 155 4.62 3.94 -0.96
N THR A 156 4.83 4.79 0.03
CA THR A 156 4.26 4.63 1.38
C THR A 156 2.74 4.77 1.45
N GLY A 157 2.11 5.44 0.47
CA GLY A 157 0.66 5.60 0.42
C GLY A 157 0.09 6.21 1.72
N THR A 158 -0.70 5.44 2.46
CA THR A 158 -1.25 5.87 3.77
C THR A 158 -0.22 5.98 4.89
N GLY A 159 1.02 5.54 4.69
CA GLY A 159 2.06 5.49 5.72
C GLY A 159 1.99 4.24 6.62
N ILE A 160 1.08 3.30 6.35
CA ILE A 160 0.77 2.20 7.29
C ILE A 160 1.98 1.30 7.60
N LEU A 161 2.84 1.02 6.62
CA LEU A 161 4.02 0.16 6.84
C LEU A 161 5.10 0.90 7.63
N ALA A 162 5.36 2.17 7.31
CA ALA A 162 6.26 3.04 8.07
C ALA A 162 5.80 3.22 9.54
N ILE A 163 4.50 3.49 9.75
CA ILE A 163 3.90 3.62 11.10
C ILE A 163 4.04 2.30 11.86
N ALA A 164 3.71 1.16 11.22
CA ALA A 164 3.84 -0.15 11.84
C ALA A 164 5.30 -0.44 12.22
N ALA A 165 6.26 -0.14 11.36
CA ALA A 165 7.68 -0.32 11.64
C ALA A 165 8.13 0.47 12.86
N LYS A 166 7.70 1.74 12.96
CA LYS A 166 8.02 2.59 14.10
C LYS A 166 7.45 2.04 15.41
N ILE A 167 6.18 1.64 15.40
CA ILE A 167 5.51 1.02 16.55
C ILE A 167 6.15 -0.33 16.95
N LEU A 168 6.67 -1.07 15.97
CA LEU A 168 7.39 -2.32 16.19
C LEU A 168 8.81 -2.14 16.72
N GLY A 169 9.29 -0.91 16.88
CA GLY A 169 10.56 -0.58 17.53
C GLY A 169 11.71 -0.29 16.57
N SER A 170 11.43 0.05 15.30
CA SER A 170 12.47 0.58 14.41
C SER A 170 12.99 1.92 14.94
N THR A 171 14.30 2.09 14.96
CA THR A 171 14.95 3.32 15.47
C THR A 171 14.92 4.44 14.45
N ILE A 172 15.07 4.11 13.16
CA ILE A 172 15.08 5.04 12.04
C ILE A 172 14.09 4.54 11.00
N VAL A 173 13.09 5.37 10.69
CA VAL A 173 12.11 5.07 9.63
C VAL A 173 12.10 6.23 8.65
N GLU A 174 12.29 5.90 7.38
CA GLU A 174 12.17 6.81 6.26
C GLU A 174 11.10 6.27 5.29
N CYS A 175 10.30 7.14 4.73
CA CYS A 175 9.31 6.74 3.74
C CYS A 175 9.05 7.84 2.72
N PHE A 176 8.69 7.47 1.50
CA PHE A 176 8.36 8.43 0.46
C PHE A 176 7.31 7.90 -0.51
N ASP A 177 6.70 8.83 -1.23
CA ASP A 177 5.75 8.59 -2.29
C ASP A 177 5.91 9.69 -3.36
N PHE A 178 5.54 9.40 -4.60
CA PHE A 178 5.58 10.40 -5.67
C PHE A 178 4.34 11.30 -5.65
N ASP A 179 3.24 10.86 -5.02
CA ASP A 179 2.02 11.63 -4.89
C ASP A 179 2.01 12.49 -3.61
N SER A 180 2.08 13.81 -3.77
CA SER A 180 1.93 14.79 -2.69
C SER A 180 0.67 14.56 -1.82
N THR A 181 -0.42 14.04 -2.39
CA THR A 181 -1.65 13.70 -1.66
C THR A 181 -1.42 12.54 -0.71
N ALA A 182 -0.68 11.51 -1.13
CA ALA A 182 -0.30 10.38 -0.29
C ALA A 182 0.59 10.85 0.88
N ILE A 183 1.55 11.75 0.61
CA ILE A 183 2.41 12.35 1.65
C ILE A 183 1.58 13.06 2.72
N ASP A 184 0.61 13.87 2.31
CA ASP A 184 -0.29 14.57 3.23
C ASP A 184 -1.17 13.62 4.05
N ILE A 185 -1.62 12.51 3.45
CA ILE A 185 -2.40 11.48 4.15
C ILE A 185 -1.52 10.74 5.16
N ALA A 186 -0.32 10.31 4.76
CA ALA A 186 0.64 9.64 5.62
C ALA A 186 1.03 10.51 6.82
N LYS A 187 1.33 11.81 6.63
CA LYS A 187 1.61 12.75 7.73
C LYS A 187 0.46 12.83 8.74
N ARG A 188 -0.80 12.91 8.27
CA ARG A 188 -1.97 12.92 9.16
C ARG A 188 -2.11 11.60 9.93
N ASN A 189 -1.84 10.47 9.28
CA ASN A 189 -1.87 9.16 9.93
C ASN A 189 -0.73 9.00 10.94
N MET A 190 0.47 9.49 10.64
CA MET A 190 1.60 9.49 11.58
C MET A 190 1.29 10.31 12.83
N LEU A 191 0.71 11.51 12.67
CA LEU A 191 0.25 12.32 13.79
C LEU A 191 -0.80 11.56 14.62
N ARG A 192 -1.76 10.89 13.97
CA ARG A 192 -2.79 10.12 14.67
C ARG A 192 -2.22 8.96 15.49
N ASN A 193 -1.17 8.33 15.00
CA ASN A 193 -0.53 7.17 15.64
C ASN A 193 0.67 7.55 16.53
N ASN A 194 0.91 8.85 16.77
CA ASN A 194 2.03 9.37 17.55
C ASN A 194 3.42 8.92 17.03
N THR A 195 3.59 8.88 15.71
CA THR A 195 4.86 8.50 15.04
C THR A 195 5.38 9.64 14.17
N THR A 196 5.37 10.87 14.69
CA THR A 196 5.72 12.10 13.95
C THR A 196 7.21 12.27 13.67
N ASP A 197 8.05 11.41 14.23
CA ASP A 197 9.50 11.37 14.05
C ASP A 197 9.93 10.50 12.85
N ILE A 198 8.98 9.89 12.13
CA ILE A 198 9.24 9.26 10.83
C ILE A 198 9.63 10.35 9.82
N LEU A 199 10.73 10.14 9.10
CA LEU A 199 11.12 11.01 8.01
C LEU A 199 10.27 10.70 6.77
N ILE A 200 9.46 11.67 6.34
CA ILE A 200 8.61 11.54 5.16
C ILE A 200 8.85 12.69 4.16
N TYR A 201 8.98 12.35 2.88
CA TYR A 201 9.16 13.31 1.80
C TYR A 201 8.56 12.81 0.49
N GLU A 202 8.34 13.73 -0.45
CA GLU A 202 7.89 13.43 -1.80
C GLU A 202 9.11 13.06 -2.67
N ALA A 203 9.04 11.91 -3.35
CA ALA A 203 10.05 11.48 -4.32
C ALA A 203 9.49 10.44 -5.29
N ASP A 204 9.92 10.54 -6.54
CA ASP A 204 9.69 9.50 -7.54
C ASP A 204 10.79 8.44 -7.45
N LEU A 205 10.44 7.16 -7.35
CA LEU A 205 11.42 6.07 -7.29
C LEU A 205 12.32 6.01 -8.54
N PHE A 206 11.83 6.41 -9.71
CA PHE A 206 12.64 6.43 -10.94
C PHE A 206 13.82 7.41 -10.82
N GLU A 207 13.62 8.55 -10.16
CA GLU A 207 14.63 9.60 -9.96
C GLU A 207 15.32 9.52 -8.60
N TRP A 208 14.72 8.84 -7.63
CA TRP A 208 15.25 8.66 -6.28
C TRP A 208 16.58 7.93 -6.34
N GLU A 209 17.57 8.34 -5.56
CA GLU A 209 18.83 7.60 -5.37
C GLU A 209 19.10 7.45 -3.87
N PRO A 210 19.56 6.29 -3.40
CA PRO A 210 19.86 6.12 -1.98
C PRO A 210 21.04 7.01 -1.60
N LYS A 211 20.82 7.92 -0.65
CA LYS A 211 21.86 8.82 -0.11
C LYS A 211 23.09 8.08 0.39
N LYS A 212 22.90 6.84 0.87
CA LYS A 212 23.96 5.91 1.28
C LYS A 212 23.59 4.52 0.78
N LYS A 213 24.59 3.77 0.30
CA LYS A 213 24.42 2.34 0.00
C LYS A 213 24.36 1.55 1.31
N ASN A 214 23.72 0.38 1.28
CA ASN A 214 23.71 -0.59 2.39
C ASN A 214 23.27 0.00 3.74
N CYS A 215 22.24 0.84 3.76
CA CYS A 215 21.85 1.63 4.93
C CYS A 215 20.56 1.16 5.62
N TRP A 216 19.75 0.33 4.96
CA TRP A 216 18.45 -0.11 5.49
C TRP A 216 18.47 -1.58 5.89
N ASP A 217 18.14 -1.89 7.16
CA ASP A 217 17.95 -3.28 7.59
C ASP A 217 16.71 -3.90 6.96
N ILE A 218 15.65 -3.10 6.77
CA ILE A 218 14.43 -3.52 6.10
C ILE A 218 14.03 -2.49 5.04
N ILE A 219 13.67 -2.96 3.85
CA ILE A 219 13.00 -2.14 2.84
C ILE A 219 11.65 -2.76 2.50
N THR A 220 10.60 -1.96 2.48
CA THR A 220 9.27 -2.35 1.97
C THR A 220 8.96 -1.60 0.68
N ALA A 221 8.42 -2.31 -0.30
CA ALA A 221 7.90 -1.73 -1.53
C ALA A 221 6.62 -2.46 -1.95
N ASN A 222 5.47 -1.88 -1.62
CA ASN A 222 4.15 -2.42 -1.93
C ASN A 222 3.53 -1.66 -3.12
N ILE A 223 4.16 -1.78 -4.29
CA ILE A 223 3.89 -1.00 -5.49
C ILE A 223 3.82 -1.91 -6.73
N PHE A 224 3.45 -1.36 -7.89
CA PHE A 224 3.26 -2.15 -9.09
C PHE A 224 4.55 -2.81 -9.62
N ALA A 225 4.39 -3.99 -10.22
CA ALA A 225 5.50 -4.82 -10.70
C ALA A 225 6.38 -4.14 -11.77
N ASN A 226 5.80 -3.32 -12.64
CA ASN A 226 6.57 -2.55 -13.64
C ASN A 226 7.53 -1.56 -12.96
N VAL A 227 7.06 -0.84 -11.94
CA VAL A 227 7.89 0.10 -11.17
C VAL A 227 8.98 -0.64 -10.40
N LEU A 228 8.66 -1.81 -9.82
CA LEU A 228 9.66 -2.66 -9.17
C LEU A 228 10.75 -3.10 -10.16
N ASN A 229 10.37 -3.67 -11.30
CA ASN A 229 11.32 -4.21 -12.28
C ASN A 229 12.30 -3.15 -12.79
N SER A 230 11.85 -1.92 -13.00
CA SER A 230 12.73 -0.85 -13.45
C SER A 230 13.72 -0.37 -12.38
N ASN A 231 13.43 -0.59 -11.09
CA ASN A 231 14.16 0.06 -9.99
C ASN A 231 14.81 -0.92 -9.01
N LEU A 232 14.64 -2.24 -9.18
CA LEU A 232 15.11 -3.26 -8.23
C LEU A 232 16.61 -3.18 -7.91
N SER A 233 17.45 -2.88 -8.89
CA SER A 233 18.90 -2.73 -8.68
C SER A 233 19.22 -1.61 -7.69
N LYS A 234 18.50 -0.49 -7.84
CA LYS A 234 18.63 0.69 -6.98
C LYS A 234 18.16 0.41 -5.56
N ILE A 235 16.98 -0.21 -5.42
CA ILE A 235 16.42 -0.65 -4.14
C ILE A 235 17.39 -1.59 -3.42
N PHE A 236 17.92 -2.58 -4.14
CA PHE A 236 18.87 -3.55 -3.60
C PHE A 236 20.19 -2.91 -3.13
N SER A 237 20.66 -1.88 -3.83
CA SER A 237 21.89 -1.16 -3.44
C SER A 237 21.74 -0.41 -2.11
N ALA A 238 20.52 -0.03 -1.75
CA ALA A 238 20.20 0.64 -0.49
C ALA A 238 20.08 -0.33 0.70
N LEU A 239 19.77 -1.60 0.42
CA LEU A 239 19.57 -2.64 1.44
C LEU A 239 20.89 -3.05 2.10
N ALA A 240 20.95 -3.09 3.43
CA ALA A 240 22.13 -3.51 4.17
C ALA A 240 22.42 -5.02 4.01
N PRO A 241 23.69 -5.48 4.12
CA PRO A 241 24.01 -6.90 4.25
C PRO A 241 23.23 -7.55 5.39
N GLY A 242 22.67 -8.74 5.15
CA GLY A 242 21.75 -9.43 6.07
C GLY A 242 20.34 -8.83 6.14
N GLY A 243 20.10 -7.72 5.44
CA GLY A 243 18.84 -6.99 5.44
C GLY A 243 17.72 -7.72 4.70
N SER A 244 16.48 -7.33 4.99
CA SER A 244 15.27 -7.91 4.41
C SER A 244 14.58 -6.96 3.44
N LEU A 245 14.26 -7.44 2.24
CA LEU A 245 13.44 -6.72 1.27
C LEU A 245 12.08 -7.39 1.16
N ILE A 246 11.02 -6.62 1.39
CA ILE A 246 9.63 -7.05 1.21
C ILE A 246 9.06 -6.36 -0.01
N LEU A 247 8.82 -7.12 -1.07
CA LEU A 247 8.13 -6.68 -2.28
C LEU A 247 6.68 -7.15 -2.25
N SER A 248 5.75 -6.31 -2.66
CA SER A 248 4.33 -6.64 -2.69
C SER A 248 3.61 -5.74 -3.70
N GLY A 249 2.30 -5.94 -3.93
CA GLY A 249 1.59 -5.24 -5.00
C GLY A 249 1.77 -5.92 -6.37
N ILE A 250 2.24 -7.17 -6.36
CA ILE A 250 2.55 -7.95 -7.57
C ILE A 250 1.34 -8.83 -7.91
N LEU A 251 0.82 -8.71 -9.12
CA LEU A 251 -0.17 -9.66 -9.64
C LEU A 251 0.51 -10.98 -9.99
N LYS A 252 -0.19 -12.10 -9.81
CA LYS A 252 0.31 -13.45 -10.06
C LYS A 252 0.93 -13.63 -11.46
N GLU A 253 0.37 -12.97 -12.47
CA GLU A 253 0.89 -12.98 -13.85
C GLU A 253 2.26 -12.29 -14.01
N HIS A 254 2.60 -11.37 -13.12
CA HIS A 254 3.89 -10.66 -13.13
C HIS A 254 4.93 -11.28 -12.18
N GLU A 255 4.57 -12.33 -11.44
CA GLU A 255 5.44 -12.98 -10.45
C GLU A 255 6.79 -13.39 -11.05
N ASN A 256 6.78 -14.15 -12.16
CA ASN A 256 8.00 -14.65 -12.79
C ASN A 256 8.88 -13.52 -13.32
N SER A 257 8.26 -12.42 -13.78
CA SER A 257 9.00 -11.26 -14.27
C SER A 257 9.78 -10.59 -13.14
N VAL A 258 9.15 -10.41 -11.97
CA VAL A 258 9.81 -9.80 -10.80
C VAL A 258 10.94 -10.68 -10.28
N ILE A 259 10.73 -12.00 -10.23
CA ILE A 259 11.79 -12.95 -9.83
C ILE A 259 12.98 -12.88 -10.79
N ALA A 260 12.73 -12.89 -12.10
CA ALA A 260 13.79 -12.85 -13.11
C ALA A 260 14.62 -11.56 -13.00
N THR A 261 13.97 -10.41 -12.77
CA THR A 261 14.68 -9.15 -12.55
C THR A 261 15.45 -9.13 -11.23
N ALA A 262 14.87 -9.63 -10.14
CA ALA A 262 15.56 -9.72 -8.84
C ALA A 262 16.81 -10.61 -8.90
N GLN A 263 16.78 -11.71 -9.66
CA GLN A 263 17.93 -12.59 -9.84
C GLN A 263 19.12 -11.88 -10.51
N GLN A 264 18.88 -10.82 -11.30
CA GLN A 264 19.94 -10.00 -11.90
C GLN A 264 20.63 -9.09 -10.88
N THR A 265 20.01 -8.84 -9.72
CA THR A 265 20.49 -7.92 -8.68
C THR A 265 21.03 -8.64 -7.45
N SER A 266 21.40 -9.93 -7.58
CA SER A 266 21.84 -10.82 -6.48
C SER A 266 20.76 -11.18 -5.45
N LEU A 267 19.51 -10.75 -5.65
CA LEU A 267 18.38 -11.17 -4.84
C LEU A 267 17.89 -12.53 -5.33
N THR A 268 18.27 -13.58 -4.60
CA THR A 268 17.90 -14.97 -4.94
C THR A 268 16.99 -15.57 -3.88
N ASN A 269 16.28 -16.64 -4.25
CA ASN A 269 15.50 -17.50 -3.33
C ASN A 269 14.50 -16.75 -2.42
N PRO A 270 13.54 -15.98 -2.98
CA PRO A 270 12.54 -15.32 -2.16
C PRO A 270 11.64 -16.33 -1.45
N ILE A 271 11.20 -15.98 -0.25
CA ILE A 271 10.01 -16.58 0.36
C ILE A 271 8.79 -15.92 -0.29
N ILE A 272 8.00 -16.72 -1.01
CA ILE A 272 6.86 -16.22 -1.79
C ILE A 272 5.56 -16.48 -1.03
N HIS A 273 4.79 -15.41 -0.81
CA HIS A 273 3.46 -15.44 -0.24
C HIS A 273 2.42 -15.13 -1.31
N ARG A 274 1.48 -16.06 -1.54
CA ARG A 274 0.40 -15.87 -2.53
C ARG A 274 -0.94 -15.81 -1.80
N LYS A 275 -1.73 -14.76 -2.07
CA LYS A 275 -3.07 -14.58 -1.50
C LYS A 275 -4.01 -14.04 -2.57
N GLY A 276 -4.93 -14.88 -3.03
CA GLY A 276 -5.78 -14.57 -4.17
C GLY A 276 -4.93 -14.35 -5.43
N LYS A 277 -5.13 -13.22 -6.11
CA LYS A 277 -4.36 -12.80 -7.29
C LYS A 277 -3.04 -12.11 -6.96
N TRP A 278 -2.78 -11.83 -5.69
CA TRP A 278 -1.63 -11.04 -5.25
C TRP A 278 -0.49 -11.92 -4.74
N VAL A 279 0.72 -11.44 -5.00
CA VAL A 279 1.98 -12.04 -4.59
C VAL A 279 2.78 -11.01 -3.80
N SER A 280 3.38 -11.47 -2.71
CA SER A 280 4.41 -10.76 -1.96
C SER A 280 5.65 -11.64 -1.87
N MET A 281 6.83 -11.04 -1.93
CA MET A 281 8.11 -11.73 -1.90
C MET A 281 8.97 -11.13 -0.79
N HIS A 282 9.52 -11.98 0.06
CA HIS A 282 10.51 -11.61 1.04
C HIS A 282 11.87 -12.16 0.60
N TYR A 283 12.82 -11.26 0.41
CA TYR A 283 14.21 -11.60 0.13
C TYR A 283 15.09 -11.23 1.33
N ARG A 284 16.18 -11.99 1.50
CA ARG A 284 17.28 -11.62 2.37
C ARG A 284 18.51 -11.34 1.54
N LYS A 285 19.22 -10.27 1.85
CA LYS A 285 20.52 -9.96 1.23
C LYS A 285 21.60 -10.70 1.99
N ASP A 286 22.40 -11.47 1.25
CA ASP A 286 23.59 -12.14 1.78
C ASP A 286 24.69 -11.13 2.15
#